data_AF-A0A955W0S8-F1
#
_entry.id   AF-A0A955W0S8-F1
#
_cell.length_a   1.000
_cell.length_b   1.000
_cell.length_c   1.000
_cell.angle_alpha   90.00
_cell.angle_beta   90.00
_cell.angle_gamma   90.00
#
_symmetry.space_group_name_H-M   'P 1'
#
loop_
_entity.id
_entity.type
_entity.pdbx_description
1 polymer ?
#
loop_
_entity_poly.entity_id
_entity_poly.type
_entity_poly.pdbx_seq_one_letter_code
_entity_poly.pdbx_strand_id
1 'polypeptide(L)'
;MSAAGVAPGALDRRSARDRRDRLRPPDLRWLVVPASALVCAVGAGYQLYDAGELTAAAFELGGSHPPGQPLHALVAHVLGLLPLGPYVFRVALLSVAGETLAAALTGRLCAALIAQSAGGAPDPGGALPLGGCARLAPH
;
A
#
# COMPACT_ATOMS: atom_id res chain seq x y z
N MET A 1 -45.16 -22.37 14.24
CA MET A 1 -44.31 -21.14 14.21
C MET A 1 -42.94 -21.54 13.68
N SER A 2 -42.83 -21.75 12.36
CA SER A 2 -42.22 -20.84 11.36
C SER A 2 -40.70 -20.73 11.50
N ALA A 3 -40.00 -21.75 10.98
CA ALA A 3 -38.58 -21.69 10.68
C ALA A 3 -38.39 -20.78 9.46
N ALA A 4 -37.86 -19.57 9.68
CA ALA A 4 -37.50 -18.68 8.60
C ALA A 4 -36.33 -19.29 7.81
N GLY A 5 -36.64 -19.88 6.65
CA GLY A 5 -35.65 -20.36 5.70
C GLY A 5 -34.79 -19.20 5.21
N VAL A 6 -33.51 -19.19 5.59
CA VAL A 6 -32.51 -18.31 4.98
C VAL A 6 -32.43 -18.68 3.50
N ALA A 7 -32.94 -17.78 2.64
CA ALA A 7 -32.96 -18.01 1.20
C ALA A 7 -31.56 -18.35 0.68
N PRO A 8 -31.39 -19.40 -0.15
CA PRO A 8 -30.09 -19.93 -0.57
C PRO A 8 -29.19 -18.98 -1.40
N GLY A 9 -29.54 -17.69 -1.53
CA GLY A 9 -28.70 -16.64 -2.11
C GLY A 9 -28.24 -15.56 -1.13
N ALA A 10 -28.62 -15.63 0.15
CA ALA A 10 -28.33 -14.57 1.13
C ALA A 10 -26.87 -14.58 1.63
N LEU A 11 -26.21 -15.75 1.65
CA LEU A 11 -24.81 -15.90 2.05
C LEU A 11 -23.87 -15.45 0.92
N ASP A 12 -24.17 -15.83 -0.32
CA ASP A 12 -23.41 -15.44 -1.51
C ASP A 12 -23.42 -13.90 -1.73
N ARG A 13 -24.59 -13.28 -1.55
CA ARG A 13 -24.73 -11.81 -1.63
C ARG A 13 -23.97 -11.07 -0.53
N ARG A 14 -23.84 -11.64 0.68
CA ARG A 14 -23.02 -11.05 1.76
C ARG A 14 -21.54 -11.14 1.44
N SER A 15 -21.08 -12.29 0.94
CA SER A 15 -19.68 -12.48 0.52
C SER A 15 -19.30 -11.53 -0.64
N ALA A 16 -20.17 -11.39 -1.64
CA ALA A 16 -19.97 -10.47 -2.76
C ALA A 16 -19.97 -8.99 -2.32
N ARG A 17 -20.79 -8.63 -1.31
CA ARG A 17 -20.86 -7.27 -0.76
C ARG A 17 -19.64 -6.92 0.10
N ASP A 18 -19.20 -7.85 0.95
CA ASP A 18 -17.97 -7.72 1.76
C ASP A 18 -16.72 -7.60 0.87
N ARG A 19 -16.65 -8.39 -0.21
CA ARG A 19 -15.59 -8.28 -1.21
C ARG A 19 -15.61 -6.94 -1.94
N ARG A 20 -16.79 -6.40 -2.25
CA ARG A 20 -16.97 -5.06 -2.86
C ARG A 20 -16.62 -3.94 -1.91
N ASP A 21 -16.95 -4.04 -0.63
CA ASP A 21 -16.64 -3.00 0.36
C ASP A 21 -15.13 -2.99 0.70
N ARG A 22 -14.44 -4.14 0.64
CA ARG A 22 -12.96 -4.23 0.64
C ARG A 22 -12.29 -3.65 -0.62
N LEU A 23 -13.02 -3.59 -1.74
CA LEU A 23 -12.55 -3.04 -3.01
C LEU A 23 -13.01 -1.60 -3.24
N ARG A 24 -13.64 -0.96 -2.24
CA ARG A 24 -14.00 0.46 -2.34
C ARG A 24 -12.74 1.27 -2.64
N PRO A 25 -12.83 2.25 -3.56
CA PRO A 25 -11.71 3.12 -3.86
C PRO A 25 -11.24 3.79 -2.57
N PRO A 26 -9.92 4.06 -2.47
CA PRO A 26 -9.36 4.68 -1.28
C PRO A 26 -10.11 5.98 -1.00
N ASP A 27 -10.64 6.08 0.20
CA ASP A 27 -11.29 7.28 0.70
C ASP A 27 -10.35 8.51 0.61
N LEU A 28 -10.93 9.71 0.52
CA LEU A 28 -10.20 10.95 0.17
C LEU A 28 -8.99 11.24 1.09
N ARG A 29 -8.99 10.77 2.34
CA ARG A 29 -7.85 10.93 3.28
C ARG A 29 -6.60 10.16 2.82
N TRP A 30 -6.71 9.14 1.96
CA TRP A 30 -5.54 8.47 1.37
C TRP A 30 -4.83 9.31 0.30
N LEU A 31 -5.45 10.36 -0.22
CA LEU A 31 -4.79 11.33 -1.10
C LEU A 31 -3.90 12.32 -0.34
N VAL A 32 -4.03 12.38 1.00
CA VAL A 32 -3.26 13.30 1.83
C VAL A 32 -1.78 12.89 1.88
N VAL A 33 -1.49 11.58 1.90
CA VAL A 33 -0.12 11.06 1.91
C VAL A 33 0.65 11.44 0.64
N PRO A 34 0.21 11.10 -0.59
CA PRO A 34 0.87 11.55 -1.81
C PRO A 34 0.98 13.08 -1.88
N ALA A 35 -0.07 13.81 -1.49
CA ALA A 35 -0.07 15.27 -1.58
C ALA A 35 0.94 15.91 -0.63
N SER A 36 1.03 15.44 0.61
CA SER A 36 2.01 15.95 1.59
C SER A 36 3.44 15.56 1.20
N ALA A 37 3.66 14.31 0.78
CA ALA A 37 4.92 13.82 0.25
C ALA A 37 5.39 14.67 -0.95
N LEU A 38 4.49 14.97 -1.89
CA LEU A 38 4.79 15.80 -3.05
C LEU A 38 5.17 17.23 -2.65
N VAL A 39 4.45 17.84 -1.71
CA VAL A 39 4.76 19.19 -1.22
C VAL A 39 6.14 19.23 -0.56
N CYS A 40 6.48 18.26 0.29
CA CYS A 40 7.78 18.18 0.93
C CYS A 40 8.91 17.89 -0.07
N ALA A 41 8.71 16.95 -0.99
CA ALA A 41 9.73 16.52 -1.94
C ALA A 41 10.01 17.57 -3.02
N VAL A 42 8.98 18.28 -3.49
CA VAL A 42 9.13 19.34 -4.50
C VAL A 42 9.64 20.64 -3.89
N GLY A 43 9.21 20.97 -2.66
CA GLY A 43 9.59 22.22 -2.00
C GLY A 43 11.04 22.25 -1.48
N ALA A 44 11.61 21.09 -1.15
CA ALA A 44 12.93 21.03 -0.52
C ALA A 44 14.11 20.76 -1.48
N GLY A 45 13.83 20.33 -2.72
CA GLY A 45 14.85 20.09 -3.74
C GLY A 45 15.89 19.05 -3.30
N TYR A 46 17.17 19.31 -3.57
CA TYR A 46 18.28 18.40 -3.23
C TYR A 46 18.82 18.58 -1.81
N GLN A 47 18.33 19.59 -1.07
CA GLN A 47 18.87 20.00 0.24
C GLN A 47 18.29 19.18 1.41
N LEU A 48 17.25 18.39 1.17
CA LEU A 48 16.57 17.64 2.22
C LEU A 48 17.16 16.25 2.37
N TYR A 49 17.72 15.94 3.55
CA TYR A 49 18.27 14.62 3.89
C TYR A 49 19.17 14.07 2.76
N ASP A 50 18.92 12.84 2.33
CA ASP A 50 19.72 12.13 1.34
C ASP A 50 19.26 12.41 -0.11
N ALA A 51 18.38 13.40 -0.33
CA ALA A 51 17.87 13.72 -1.66
C ALA A 51 18.99 14.11 -2.64
N GLY A 52 20.00 14.83 -2.16
CA GLY A 52 21.19 15.17 -2.93
C GLY A 52 22.01 13.94 -3.31
N GLU A 53 22.25 13.04 -2.35
CA GLU A 53 22.99 11.79 -2.58
C GLU A 53 22.25 10.88 -3.56
N LEU A 54 20.93 10.70 -3.39
CA LEU A 54 20.11 9.89 -4.29
C LEU A 54 20.01 10.47 -5.71
N THR A 55 19.98 11.81 -5.82
CA THR A 55 19.97 12.49 -7.12
C THR A 55 21.32 12.33 -7.83
N ALA A 56 22.43 12.53 -7.12
CA ALA A 56 23.78 12.32 -7.65
C ALA A 56 23.97 10.85 -8.06
N ALA A 57 23.55 9.92 -7.21
CA ALA A 57 23.62 8.49 -7.49
C ALA A 57 22.82 8.08 -8.73
N ALA A 58 21.63 8.67 -8.93
CA ALA A 58 20.85 8.46 -10.14
C ALA A 58 21.52 9.08 -11.38
N PHE A 59 22.10 10.27 -11.26
CA PHE A 59 22.72 10.96 -12.39
C PHE A 59 24.01 10.27 -12.85
N GLU A 60 24.86 9.87 -11.91
CA GLU A 60 26.15 9.24 -12.16
C GLU A 60 26.06 7.71 -12.29
N LEU A 61 24.90 7.11 -12.00
CA LEU A 61 24.71 5.66 -11.91
C LEU A 61 25.70 4.99 -10.93
N GLY A 62 26.12 5.72 -9.89
CA GLY A 62 27.14 5.31 -8.94
C GLY A 62 27.36 6.38 -7.87
N GLY A 63 28.24 6.14 -6.90
CA GLY A 63 28.59 7.13 -5.87
C GLY A 63 27.88 6.98 -4.52
N SER A 64 26.74 6.28 -4.45
CA SER A 64 26.18 5.88 -3.15
C SER A 64 27.10 4.84 -2.51
N HIS A 65 27.53 5.07 -1.26
CA HIS A 65 28.41 4.13 -0.54
C HIS A 65 27.76 2.73 -0.50
N PRO A 66 28.52 1.62 -0.62
CA PRO A 66 27.96 0.27 -0.51
C PRO A 66 27.24 0.08 0.83
N PRO A 67 26.00 -0.46 0.87
CA PRO A 67 25.32 -1.28 -0.15
C PRO A 67 24.56 -0.52 -1.25
N GLY A 68 24.54 0.81 -1.23
CA GLY A 68 23.93 1.65 -2.27
C GLY A 68 22.44 1.40 -2.54
N GLN A 69 21.89 2.11 -3.54
CA GLN A 69 20.49 1.99 -3.96
C GLN A 69 20.40 1.72 -5.48
N PRO A 70 20.94 0.60 -5.99
CA PRO A 70 21.17 0.40 -7.43
C PRO A 70 19.87 0.37 -8.24
N LEU A 71 18.82 -0.25 -7.73
CA LEU A 71 17.51 -0.28 -8.40
C LEU A 71 16.91 1.13 -8.50
N HIS A 72 16.95 1.89 -7.40
CA HIS A 72 16.48 3.27 -7.40
C HIS A 72 17.25 4.11 -8.40
N ALA A 73 18.59 4.04 -8.38
CA ALA A 73 19.45 4.81 -9.29
C ALA A 73 19.13 4.53 -10.76
N LEU A 74 18.97 3.25 -11.15
CA LEU A 74 18.62 2.87 -12.52
C LEU A 74 17.25 3.42 -12.96
N VAL A 75 16.21 3.25 -12.13
CA VAL A 75 14.86 3.74 -12.45
C VAL A 75 14.81 5.26 -12.50
N ALA A 76 15.45 5.93 -11.54
CA ALA A 76 15.55 7.37 -11.47
C ALA A 76 16.33 7.94 -12.66
N HIS A 77 17.39 7.28 -13.12
CA HIS A 77 18.15 7.67 -14.31
C HIS A 77 17.28 7.64 -15.57
N VAL A 78 16.51 6.56 -15.76
CA VAL A 78 15.58 6.43 -16.89
C VAL A 78 14.49 7.51 -16.84
N LEU A 79 13.90 7.77 -15.67
CA LEU A 79 12.94 8.87 -15.50
C LEU A 79 13.60 10.24 -15.72
N GLY A 80 14.89 10.36 -15.42
CA GLY A 80 15.73 11.50 -15.71
C GLY A 80 15.82 11.83 -17.20
N LEU A 81 15.52 10.90 -18.11
CA LEU A 81 15.51 11.14 -19.56
C LEU A 81 14.23 11.84 -20.06
N LEU A 82 13.13 11.82 -19.28
CA LEU A 82 11.88 12.48 -19.68
C LEU A 82 12.04 14.01 -19.61
N PRO A 83 11.63 14.80 -20.60
CA PRO A 83 11.78 16.26 -20.59
C PRO A 83 10.74 16.97 -19.68
N LEU A 84 10.68 16.61 -18.39
CA LEU A 84 9.72 17.13 -17.41
C LEU A 84 10.41 17.85 -16.24
N GLY A 85 10.47 19.17 -16.27
CA GLY A 85 11.01 19.98 -15.17
C GLY A 85 12.48 19.67 -14.83
N PRO A 86 12.98 20.08 -13.65
CA PRO A 86 14.34 19.79 -13.21
C PRO A 86 14.58 18.28 -12.97
N TYR A 87 15.84 17.82 -13.08
CA TYR A 87 16.19 16.41 -12.83
C TYR A 87 15.80 15.97 -11.41
N VAL A 88 16.11 16.79 -10.39
CA VAL A 88 15.75 16.56 -8.98
C VAL A 88 14.24 16.35 -8.81
N PHE A 89 13.42 17.08 -9.56
CA PHE A 89 11.96 16.95 -9.50
C PHE A 89 11.51 15.56 -10.00
N ARG A 90 12.13 15.03 -11.06
CA ARG A 90 11.81 13.69 -11.60
C ARG A 90 12.18 12.59 -10.61
N VAL A 91 13.31 12.74 -9.93
CA VAL A 91 13.73 11.82 -8.85
C VAL A 91 12.76 11.91 -7.67
N ALA A 92 12.35 13.11 -7.27
CA ALA A 92 11.35 13.30 -6.22
C ALA A 92 10.00 12.65 -6.56
N LEU A 93 9.55 12.71 -7.83
CA LEU A 93 8.34 12.04 -8.27
C LEU A 93 8.40 10.52 -8.10
N LEU A 94 9.57 9.90 -8.33
CA LEU A 94 9.77 8.47 -8.10
C LEU A 94 9.57 8.12 -6.62
N SER A 95 10.16 8.91 -5.71
CA SER A 95 10.02 8.72 -4.27
C SER A 95 8.56 8.87 -3.81
N VAL A 96 7.85 9.89 -4.30
CA VAL A 96 6.43 10.12 -4.00
C VAL A 96 5.59 8.94 -4.50
N ALA A 97 5.87 8.41 -5.69
CA ALA A 97 5.18 7.24 -6.22
C ALA A 97 5.38 6.00 -5.33
N GLY A 98 6.60 5.76 -4.86
CA GLY A 98 6.94 4.68 -3.94
C GLY A 98 6.21 4.81 -2.60
N GLU A 99 6.24 6.01 -1.99
CA GLU A 99 5.56 6.29 -0.73
C GLU A 99 4.04 6.09 -0.83
N THR A 100 3.44 6.58 -1.92
CA THR A 100 2.00 6.43 -2.19
C THR A 100 1.60 4.97 -2.32
N LEU A 101 2.40 4.19 -3.06
CA LEU A 101 2.16 2.75 -3.23
C LEU A 101 2.30 2.01 -1.90
N ALA A 102 3.35 2.30 -1.13
CA ALA A 102 3.58 1.70 0.18
C ALA A 102 2.42 2.01 1.15
N ALA A 103 1.97 3.27 1.22
CA ALA A 103 0.85 3.69 2.03
C ALA A 103 -0.46 2.97 1.63
N ALA A 104 -0.74 2.86 0.34
CA ALA A 104 -1.93 2.18 -0.17
C ALA A 104 -1.91 0.67 0.16
N LEU A 105 -0.78 -0.01 -0.06
CA LEU A 105 -0.63 -1.43 0.27
C LEU A 105 -0.74 -1.68 1.77
N THR A 106 -0.13 -0.82 2.58
CA THR A 106 -0.23 -0.88 4.04
C THR A 106 -1.66 -0.70 4.51
N GLY A 107 -2.37 0.30 3.99
CA GLY A 107 -3.80 0.51 4.29
C GLY A 107 -4.65 -0.72 3.95
N ARG A 108 -4.42 -1.34 2.79
CA ARG A 108 -5.09 -2.58 2.38
C ARG A 108 -4.77 -3.75 3.30
N LEU A 109 -3.51 -3.89 3.71
CA LEU A 109 -3.08 -4.94 4.64
C LEU A 109 -3.74 -4.76 6.00
N CYS A 110 -3.73 -3.55 6.56
CA CYS A 110 -4.40 -3.24 7.83
C CYS A 110 -5.89 -3.55 7.76
N ALA A 111 -6.58 -3.12 6.71
CA ALA A 111 -8.01 -3.42 6.52
C ALA A 111 -8.27 -4.94 6.43
N ALA A 112 -7.41 -5.68 5.73
CA ALA A 112 -7.51 -7.13 5.63
C ALA A 112 -7.29 -7.82 6.98
N LEU A 113 -6.33 -7.36 7.80
CA LEU A 113 -6.05 -7.91 9.13
C LEU A 113 -7.19 -7.60 10.12
N ILE A 114 -7.74 -6.39 10.12
CA ILE A 114 -8.87 -5.99 10.99
C ILE A 114 -10.12 -6.81 10.66
N ALA A 115 -10.41 -7.01 9.37
CA ALA A 115 -11.55 -7.82 8.97
C ALA A 115 -11.37 -9.31 9.33
N GLN A 116 -10.12 -9.82 9.34
CA GLN A 116 -9.83 -11.18 9.82
C GLN A 116 -10.02 -11.32 11.34
N SER A 117 -9.65 -10.31 12.14
CA SER A 117 -9.85 -10.35 13.59
C SER A 117 -11.32 -10.19 13.99
N ALA A 118 -12.08 -9.34 13.27
CA ALA A 118 -13.51 -9.17 13.53
C ALA A 118 -14.36 -10.40 13.16
N GLY A 119 -13.93 -11.18 12.16
CA GLY A 119 -14.56 -12.46 11.80
C GLY A 119 -14.30 -13.59 12.81
N GLY A 120 -13.46 -13.36 13.81
CA GLY A 120 -13.12 -14.30 14.89
C GLY A 120 -13.71 -13.95 16.26
N ALA A 121 -14.72 -13.07 16.33
CA ALA A 121 -15.36 -12.74 17.60
C ALA A 121 -15.97 -14.00 18.26
N PRO A 122 -15.61 -14.34 19.51
CA PRO A 122 -16.18 -15.49 20.19
C PRO A 122 -17.66 -15.24 20.51
N ASP A 123 -18.49 -16.27 20.30
CA ASP A 123 -19.88 -16.29 20.76
C ASP A 123 -19.94 -15.91 22.25
N PRO A 124 -20.82 -14.98 22.67
CA PRO A 124 -21.04 -14.70 24.09
C PRO A 124 -21.72 -15.85 24.85
N GLY A 125 -21.95 -16.99 24.18
CA GLY A 125 -22.49 -18.22 24.75
C GLY A 125 -21.60 -19.43 24.41
N GLY A 126 -20.57 -19.66 25.23
CA GLY A 126 -19.99 -20.98 25.48
C GLY A 126 -19.47 -21.80 24.28
N ALA A 127 -18.22 -21.56 23.89
CA ALA A 127 -17.22 -22.61 23.65
C ALA A 127 -15.91 -21.96 23.19
N LEU A 128 -14.81 -22.28 23.88
CA LEU A 128 -13.45 -21.87 23.53
C LEU A 128 -13.08 -22.38 22.11
N PRO A 129 -12.69 -21.52 21.15
CA PRO A 129 -12.14 -21.99 19.89
C PRO A 129 -10.63 -22.21 20.08
N LEU A 130 -10.26 -23.34 20.69
CA LEU A 130 -8.96 -23.96 20.43
C LEU A 130 -9.06 -24.66 19.06
N GLY A 131 -8.73 -23.97 17.98
CA GLY A 131 -8.75 -24.62 16.66
C GLY A 131 -8.70 -23.74 15.43
N GLY A 132 -7.72 -22.83 15.33
CA GLY A 132 -7.37 -22.17 14.07
C GLY A 132 -6.44 -23.03 13.21
N CYS A 133 -6.82 -24.26 12.88
CA CYS A 133 -6.07 -25.08 11.94
C CYS A 133 -6.30 -24.58 10.50
N ALA A 134 -5.18 -24.28 9.86
CA ALA A 134 -4.97 -24.08 8.44
C ALA A 134 -6.02 -24.73 7.52
N ARG A 135 -6.70 -23.89 6.75
CA ARG A 135 -7.42 -24.32 5.53
C ARG A 135 -6.39 -24.50 4.41
N LEU A 136 -5.65 -25.61 4.44
CA LEU A 136 -4.95 -26.10 3.25
C LEU A 136 -5.96 -26.86 2.38
N ALA A 137 -6.00 -26.49 1.11
CA ALA A 137 -6.96 -26.92 0.10
C ALA A 137 -6.80 -28.41 -0.28
N PRO A 138 -7.85 -29.06 -0.82
CA PRO A 138 -7.79 -30.44 -1.27
C PRO A 138 -7.09 -30.58 -2.63
N HIS A 139 -6.10 -31.47 -2.69
CA HIS A 139 -5.75 -32.26 -3.87
C HIS A 139 -5.84 -33.74 -3.50
#